data_AF-A0A929RQC8-F1
#
_entry.id   AF-A0A929RQC8-F1
#
_cell.length_a   1.000
_cell.length_b   1.000
_cell.length_c   1.000
_cell.angle_alpha   90.00
_cell.angle_beta   90.00
_cell.angle_gamma   90.00
#
_symmetry.space_group_name_H-M   'P 1'
#
loop_
_entity.id
_entity.type
_entity.pdbx_description
1 polymer ?
#
loop_
_entity_poly.entity_id
_entity_poly.type
_entity_poly.pdbx_seq_one_letter_code
_entity_poly.pdbx_strand_id
1 'polypeptide(L)'
;MSAVVDNKGLQAPSPFTAFIKKNMQLLVVIAALVVILVFFSLAEPKFASTKIYLDIVLQAAFTGVMALGATFVIATGGIDLSVGTGLSFVAVMAGVFLAGDKMNLPLGVGLVLTILVGAGVGLINGLNVSILGLPP
;
A
#
# COMPACT_ATOMS: atom_id res chain seq x y z
N MET A 1 40.84 -21.21 -6.43
CA MET A 1 40.10 -22.19 -5.61
C MET A 1 40.63 -22.07 -4.18
N SER A 2 40.00 -21.22 -3.36
CA SER A 2 40.29 -21.14 -1.92
C SER A 2 38.96 -20.95 -1.23
N ALA A 3 38.55 -21.96 -0.48
CA ALA A 3 37.34 -21.95 0.32
C ALA A 3 37.59 -21.04 1.54
N VAL A 4 36.77 -20.02 1.69
CA VAL A 4 36.64 -19.31 2.97
C VAL A 4 35.93 -20.30 3.91
N VAL A 5 36.73 -21.00 4.72
CA VAL A 5 36.26 -21.91 5.76
C VAL A 5 35.98 -21.07 7.01
N ASP A 6 34.71 -21.02 7.43
CA ASP A 6 34.30 -20.51 8.73
C ASP A 6 34.87 -21.41 9.85
N ASN A 7 35.31 -20.82 10.97
CA ASN A 7 36.02 -21.43 12.10
C ASN A 7 35.15 -22.39 12.96
N LYS A 8 34.16 -23.04 12.34
CA LYS A 8 33.25 -24.02 12.96
C LYS A 8 33.13 -25.34 12.18
N GLY A 9 33.90 -25.52 11.09
CA GLY A 9 33.81 -26.72 10.24
C GLY A 9 32.46 -26.84 9.48
N LEU A 10 31.62 -25.81 9.57
CA LEU A 10 30.37 -25.71 8.82
C LEU A 10 30.67 -24.92 7.54
N GLN A 11 30.31 -25.49 6.39
CA GLN A 11 30.40 -24.80 5.11
C GLN A 11 29.62 -23.49 5.22
N ALA A 12 30.25 -22.36 4.86
CA ALA A 12 29.57 -21.08 4.79
C ALA A 12 28.29 -21.28 3.93
N PRO A 13 27.10 -20.88 4.43
CA PRO A 13 25.87 -21.10 3.69
C PRO A 13 26.01 -20.50 2.31
N SER A 14 25.66 -21.27 1.28
CA SER A 14 25.74 -20.79 -0.11
C SER A 14 25.05 -19.43 -0.20
N PRO A 15 25.53 -18.49 -1.04
CA PRO A 15 24.93 -17.16 -1.16
C PRO A 15 23.42 -17.23 -1.44
N PHE A 16 22.98 -18.29 -2.12
CA PHE A 16 21.58 -18.62 -2.33
C PHE A 16 20.84 -18.96 -1.02
N THR A 17 21.37 -19.86 -0.20
CA THR A 17 20.76 -20.23 1.09
C THR A 17 20.70 -19.05 2.07
N ALA A 18 21.73 -18.20 2.08
CA ALA A 18 21.74 -16.98 2.89
C ALA A 18 20.68 -15.96 2.42
N PHE A 19 20.51 -15.81 1.11
CA PHE A 19 19.46 -14.96 0.53
C PHE A 19 18.05 -15.48 0.86
N ILE A 20 17.80 -16.78 0.73
CA ILE A 20 16.50 -17.39 1.08
C ILE A 20 16.19 -17.19 2.56
N LYS A 21 17.16 -17.42 3.45
CA LYS A 21 16.93 -17.27 4.90
C LYS A 21 16.67 -15.82 5.30
N LYS A 22 17.36 -14.86 4.67
CA LYS A 22 17.17 -13.43 4.91
C LYS A 22 15.79 -12.93 4.44
N ASN A 23 15.30 -13.45 3.32
CA ASN A 23 14.06 -12.99 2.70
C ASN A 23 12.88 -13.98 2.85
N MET A 24 12.98 -14.93 3.78
CA MET A 24 12.02 -16.04 3.91
C MET A 24 10.58 -15.53 4.04
N GLN A 25 10.34 -14.49 4.84
CA GLN A 25 9.01 -13.90 5.00
C GLN A 25 8.46 -13.37 3.68
N LEU A 26 9.25 -12.60 2.92
CA LEU A 26 8.84 -12.06 1.64
C LEU A 26 8.55 -13.18 0.63
N LEU A 27 9.41 -14.19 0.59
CA LEU A 27 9.25 -15.34 -0.31
C LEU A 27 7.98 -16.13 0.00
N VAL A 28 7.66 -16.34 1.28
CA VAL A 28 6.43 -17.01 1.71
C VAL A 28 5.20 -16.19 1.33
N VAL A 29 5.21 -14.87 1.53
CA VAL A 29 4.08 -13.99 1.16
C VAL A 29 3.86 -13.98 -0.35
N ILE A 30 4.93 -13.86 -1.15
CA ILE A 30 4.83 -13.89 -2.61
C ILE A 30 4.33 -15.27 -3.09
N ALA A 31 4.86 -16.36 -2.52
CA ALA A 31 4.41 -17.71 -2.85
C ALA A 31 2.92 -17.91 -2.52
N ALA A 32 2.48 -17.45 -1.34
CA ALA A 32 1.08 -17.51 -0.94
C ALA A 32 0.18 -16.71 -1.89
N LEU A 33 0.59 -15.50 -2.29
CA LEU A 33 -0.12 -14.69 -3.28
C LEU A 33 -0.26 -15.44 -4.61
N VAL A 34 0.83 -16.00 -5.15
CA VAL A 34 0.80 -16.77 -6.41
C VAL A 34 -0.13 -17.97 -6.30
N VAL A 35 -0.08 -18.72 -5.19
CA VAL A 35 -0.94 -19.88 -4.97
C VAL A 35 -2.41 -19.48 -4.96
N ILE A 36 -2.77 -18.42 -4.23
CA ILE A 36 -4.15 -17.92 -4.16
C ILE A 36 -4.62 -17.45 -5.54
N LEU A 37 -3.80 -16.68 -6.27
CA LEU A 37 -4.15 -16.20 -7.61
C LEU A 37 -4.40 -17.37 -8.56
N VAL A 38 -3.49 -18.36 -8.63
CA VAL A 38 -3.66 -19.52 -9.49
C VAL A 38 -4.90 -20.33 -9.09
N PHE A 39 -5.08 -20.60 -7.80
CA PHE A 39 -6.22 -21.35 -7.31
C PHE A 39 -7.55 -20.72 -7.72
N PHE A 40 -7.75 -19.43 -7.45
CA PHE A 40 -9.00 -18.75 -7.80
C PHE A 40 -9.19 -18.57 -9.30
N SER A 41 -8.10 -18.40 -10.06
CA SER A 41 -8.16 -18.31 -11.52
C SER A 41 -8.63 -19.62 -12.17
N LEU A 42 -8.29 -20.76 -11.56
CA LEU A 42 -8.76 -22.07 -12.01
C LEU A 42 -10.17 -22.41 -11.47
N ALA A 43 -10.50 -21.96 -10.26
CA ALA A 43 -11.78 -22.27 -9.61
C ALA A 43 -12.96 -21.48 -10.21
N GLU A 44 -12.75 -20.22 -10.60
CA GLU A 44 -13.81 -19.36 -11.14
C GLU A 44 -13.34 -18.64 -12.42
N PRO A 45 -13.89 -18.94 -13.60
CA PRO A 45 -13.49 -18.32 -14.86
C PRO A 45 -13.59 -16.78 -14.86
N LYS A 46 -14.54 -16.21 -14.10
CA LYS A 46 -14.65 -14.75 -13.97
C LYS A 46 -13.45 -14.15 -13.23
N PHE A 47 -12.83 -14.88 -12.30
CA PHE A 47 -11.66 -14.42 -11.54
C PHE A 47 -10.47 -14.14 -12.45
N ALA A 48 -10.27 -14.97 -13.49
CA ALA A 48 -9.20 -14.81 -14.46
C ALA A 48 -9.41 -13.62 -15.44
N SER A 49 -10.43 -12.79 -15.22
CA SER A 49 -10.65 -11.59 -16.03
C SER A 49 -9.62 -10.50 -15.76
N THR A 50 -9.20 -9.79 -16.82
CA THR A 50 -8.28 -8.65 -16.71
C THR A 50 -8.77 -7.60 -15.72
N LYS A 51 -10.09 -7.42 -15.60
CA LYS A 51 -10.69 -6.48 -14.66
C LYS A 51 -10.33 -6.81 -13.21
N ILE A 52 -10.46 -8.06 -12.79
CA ILE A 52 -10.17 -8.44 -11.39
C ILE A 52 -8.68 -8.28 -11.08
N TYR A 53 -7.79 -8.64 -12.00
CA TYR A 53 -6.37 -8.39 -11.81
C TYR A 53 -6.03 -6.89 -11.76
N LEU A 54 -6.65 -6.07 -12.61
CA LEU A 54 -6.49 -4.61 -12.55
C LEU A 54 -7.01 -4.05 -11.23
N ASP A 55 -8.16 -4.52 -10.75
CA ASP A 55 -8.72 -4.09 -9.46
C ASP A 55 -7.76 -4.45 -8.30
N ILE A 56 -7.15 -5.64 -8.32
CA ILE A 56 -6.15 -6.06 -7.32
C ILE A 56 -4.91 -5.14 -7.36
N VAL A 57 -4.37 -4.88 -8.55
CA VAL A 57 -3.19 -4.01 -8.71
C VAL A 57 -3.51 -2.57 -8.32
N LEU A 58 -4.69 -2.05 -8.65
CA LEU A 58 -5.14 -0.72 -8.26
C LEU A 58 -5.30 -0.61 -6.73
N GLN A 59 -5.84 -1.63 -6.07
CA GLN A 59 -5.95 -1.66 -4.61
C GLN A 59 -4.56 -1.68 -3.93
N ALA A 60 -3.63 -2.43 -4.50
CA ALA A 60 -2.24 -2.45 -4.04
C ALA A 60 -1.54 -1.09 -4.26
N ALA A 61 -1.72 -0.47 -5.43
CA ALA A 61 -1.18 0.84 -5.74
C ALA A 61 -1.72 1.92 -4.79
N PHE A 62 -3.03 1.87 -4.49
CA PHE A 62 -3.67 2.74 -3.51
C PHE A 62 -3.03 2.62 -2.12
N THR A 63 -2.82 1.39 -1.65
CA THR A 63 -2.15 1.12 -0.37
C THR A 63 -0.68 1.56 -0.39
N GLY A 64 0.00 1.39 -1.53
CA GLY A 64 1.39 1.83 -1.73
C GLY A 64 1.53 3.36 -1.63
N VAL A 65 0.67 4.12 -2.31
CA VAL A 65 0.67 5.59 -2.24
C VAL A 65 0.40 6.06 -0.81
N MET A 66 -0.53 5.42 -0.10
CA MET A 66 -0.75 5.71 1.33
C MET A 66 0.49 5.46 2.18
N ALA A 67 1.18 4.33 1.97
CA ALA A 67 2.38 3.98 2.71
C ALA A 67 3.50 5.02 2.52
N LEU A 68 3.60 5.63 1.32
CA LEU A 68 4.54 6.73 1.08
C LEU A 68 4.24 7.93 1.97
N GLY A 69 2.97 8.32 2.13
CA GLY A 69 2.56 9.38 3.04
C GLY A 69 2.82 9.03 4.52
N ALA A 70 2.42 7.82 4.92
CA ALA A 70 2.62 7.32 6.28
C ALA A 70 4.11 7.19 6.66
N THR A 71 5.02 7.05 5.69
CA THR A 71 6.46 7.01 5.96
C THR A 71 6.95 8.32 6.62
N PHE A 72 6.44 9.48 6.21
CA PHE A 72 6.83 10.76 6.81
C PHE A 72 6.34 10.88 8.26
N VAL A 73 5.10 10.45 8.51
CA VAL A 73 4.53 10.37 9.87
C VAL A 73 5.38 9.49 10.77
N ILE A 74 5.66 8.25 10.34
CA ILE A 74 6.39 7.29 11.15
C ILE A 74 7.83 7.77 11.38
N ALA A 75 8.45 8.41 10.39
CA ALA A 75 9.78 9.01 10.54
C ALA A 75 9.82 10.12 11.61
N THR A 76 8.71 10.81 11.87
CA THR A 76 8.59 11.79 12.97
C THR A 76 8.32 11.15 14.35
N GLY A 77 8.26 9.81 14.43
CA GLY A 77 8.07 9.07 15.68
C GLY A 77 6.62 8.87 16.10
N GLY A 78 5.66 9.19 15.23
CA GLY A 78 4.24 8.99 15.48
C GLY A 78 3.64 7.74 14.83
N ILE A 79 2.37 7.48 15.14
CA ILE A 79 1.52 6.43 14.56
C ILE A 79 0.19 7.10 14.16
N ASP A 80 0.21 7.82 13.03
CA ASP A 80 -0.96 8.57 12.56
C ASP A 80 -2.05 7.65 12.02
N LEU A 81 -3.06 7.42 12.85
CA LEU A 81 -4.26 6.70 12.46
C LEU A 81 -5.25 7.59 11.69
N SER A 82 -5.09 8.93 11.75
CA SER A 82 -5.94 9.90 11.07
C SER A 82 -5.75 9.90 9.56
N VAL A 83 -4.59 9.46 9.05
CA VAL A 83 -4.37 9.28 7.60
C VAL A 83 -5.36 8.26 7.02
N GLY A 84 -5.68 7.19 7.77
CA GLY A 84 -6.63 6.16 7.32
C GLY A 84 -8.09 6.62 7.31
N THR A 85 -8.50 7.41 8.31
CA THR A 85 -9.86 7.99 8.35
C THR A 85 -10.01 9.13 7.35
N GLY A 86 -8.97 9.95 7.18
CA GLY A 86 -8.89 11.01 6.17
C GLY A 86 -9.01 10.44 4.75
N LEU A 87 -8.32 9.34 4.45
CA LEU A 87 -8.48 8.61 3.20
C LEU A 87 -9.93 8.19 2.95
N SER A 88 -10.57 7.57 3.94
CA SER A 88 -11.95 7.09 3.84
C SER A 88 -12.90 8.25 3.55
N PHE A 89 -12.68 9.40 4.20
CA PHE A 89 -13.44 10.61 3.94
C PHE A 89 -13.24 11.12 2.50
N VAL A 90 -11.99 11.21 2.02
CA VAL A 90 -11.69 11.64 0.64
C VAL A 90 -12.29 10.70 -0.39
N ALA A 91 -12.30 9.39 -0.14
CA ALA A 91 -12.93 8.40 -1.01
C ALA A 91 -14.45 8.60 -1.10
N VAL A 92 -15.12 8.88 0.02
CA VAL A 92 -16.56 9.22 0.03
C VAL A 92 -16.81 10.52 -0.74
N MET A 93 -15.97 11.53 -0.57
CA MET A 93 -16.09 12.79 -1.30
C MET A 93 -15.87 12.60 -2.80
N ALA A 94 -14.93 11.75 -3.21
CA ALA A 94 -14.75 11.34 -4.60
C ALA A 94 -16.02 10.69 -5.15
N GLY A 95 -16.65 9.81 -4.36
CA GLY A 95 -17.98 9.27 -4.66
C GLY A 95 -19.01 10.37 -4.87
N VAL A 96 -19.16 11.32 -3.94
CA VAL A 96 -20.13 12.43 -4.06
C VAL A 96 -19.90 13.29 -5.32
N PHE A 97 -18.64 13.50 -5.70
CA PHE A 97 -18.27 14.35 -6.84
C PHE A 97 -18.45 13.64 -8.18
N LEU A 98 -18.05 12.37 -8.26
CA LEU A 98 -17.92 11.63 -9.52
C LEU A 98 -19.03 10.60 -9.74
N ALA A 99 -19.77 10.22 -8.70
CA ALA A 99 -20.73 9.13 -8.74
C ALA A 99 -22.06 9.49 -8.04
N GLY A 100 -23.17 9.21 -8.73
CA GLY A 100 -24.52 9.30 -8.18
C GLY A 100 -25.22 10.64 -8.38
N ASP A 101 -26.48 10.70 -7.99
CA ASP A 101 -27.44 11.76 -8.34
C ASP A 101 -27.22 13.10 -7.60
N LYS A 102 -26.21 13.21 -6.74
CA LYS A 102 -25.98 14.42 -5.93
C LYS A 102 -25.37 15.57 -6.74
N MET A 103 -24.17 15.37 -7.28
CA MET A 103 -23.49 16.38 -8.09
C MET A 103 -23.12 15.88 -9.49
N ASN A 104 -22.71 14.62 -9.62
CA ASN A 104 -22.38 13.98 -10.90
C ASN A 104 -21.52 14.85 -11.83
N LEU A 105 -20.43 15.41 -11.27
CA LEU A 105 -19.60 16.38 -11.96
C LEU A 105 -18.82 15.73 -13.11
N PRO A 106 -18.46 16.50 -14.15
CA PRO A 106 -17.53 16.03 -15.17
C PRO A 106 -16.24 15.51 -14.52
N LEU A 107 -15.73 14.39 -15.05
CA LEU A 107 -14.59 13.64 -14.49
C LEU A 107 -13.42 14.56 -14.07
N GLY A 108 -13.02 15.48 -14.95
CA GLY A 108 -11.91 16.40 -14.68
C GLY A 108 -12.15 17.33 -13.49
N VAL A 109 -13.37 17.85 -13.34
CA VAL A 109 -13.73 18.74 -12.23
C VAL A 109 -13.81 17.94 -10.93
N GLY A 110 -14.46 16.78 -10.96
CA GLY A 110 -14.59 15.92 -9.78
C GLY A 110 -13.24 15.46 -9.23
N LEU A 111 -12.31 15.05 -10.11
CA LEU A 111 -10.95 14.67 -9.73
C LEU A 111 -10.18 15.81 -9.05
N VAL A 112 -10.22 17.00 -9.63
CA VAL A 112 -9.55 18.18 -9.06
C VAL A 112 -10.10 18.49 -7.67
N LEU A 113 -11.43 18.48 -7.52
CA LEU A 113 -12.06 18.71 -6.21
C LEU A 113 -11.69 17.63 -5.19
N THR A 114 -11.66 16.35 -5.58
CA THR A 114 -11.22 15.26 -4.70
C THR A 114 -9.79 15.48 -4.21
N ILE A 115 -8.88 15.85 -5.11
CA ILE A 115 -7.48 16.15 -4.77
C ILE A 115 -7.41 17.34 -3.81
N LEU A 116 -8.17 18.40 -4.06
CA LEU A 116 -8.20 19.58 -3.17
C LEU A 116 -8.72 19.24 -1.78
N VAL A 117 -9.76 18.42 -1.68
CA VAL A 117 -10.26 17.94 -0.38
C VAL A 117 -9.20 17.13 0.35
N GLY A 118 -8.54 16.19 -0.34
CA GLY A 118 -7.46 15.40 0.25
C GLY A 118 -6.27 16.24 0.70
N ALA A 119 -5.87 17.21 -0.11
CA ALA A 119 -4.81 18.16 0.24
C ALA A 119 -5.21 19.02 1.46
N GLY A 120 -6.47 19.45 1.53
CA GLY A 120 -7.00 20.20 2.68
C GLY A 120 -6.97 19.38 3.97
N VAL A 121 -7.42 18.13 3.93
CA VAL A 121 -7.36 17.21 5.08
C VAL A 121 -5.91 16.96 5.51
N GLY A 122 -5.02 16.69 4.56
CA GLY A 122 -3.59 16.51 4.83
C GLY A 122 -2.93 17.75 5.44
N LEU A 123 -3.30 18.95 4.97
CA LEU A 123 -2.83 20.21 5.53
C LEU A 123 -3.30 20.39 6.97
N ILE A 124 -4.59 20.13 7.26
CA ILE A 124 -5.13 20.21 8.61
C ILE A 124 -4.39 19.25 9.55
N ASN A 125 -4.18 18.00 9.13
CA ASN A 125 -3.44 17.02 9.92
C ASN A 125 -1.99 17.47 10.15
N GLY A 126 -1.31 17.95 9.11
CA GLY A 126 0.06 18.47 9.23
C GLY A 126 0.18 19.70 10.14
N LEU A 127 -0.80 20.61 10.11
CA LEU A 127 -0.85 21.78 11.00
C LEU A 127 -1.11 21.36 12.45
N ASN A 128 -2.01 20.41 12.68
CA ASN A 128 -2.27 19.89 14.02
C ASN A 128 -1.04 19.24 14.65
N VAL A 129 -0.27 18.49 13.86
CA VAL A 129 0.99 17.90 14.34
C VAL A 129 2.07 18.97 14.55
N SER A 130 2.27 19.87 13.59
CA SER A 130 3.37 20.85 13.63
C SER A 130 3.17 22.01 14.61
N ILE A 131 1.92 22.46 14.82
CA ILE A 131 1.62 23.63 15.65
C ILE A 131 1.05 23.22 17.01
N LEU A 132 0.06 22.33 17.02
CA LEU A 132 -0.62 21.93 18.27
C LEU A 132 0.14 20.81 19.01
N GLY A 133 1.16 20.23 18.40
CA GLY A 133 1.95 19.15 18.99
C GLY A 133 1.12 17.90 19.26
N LEU A 134 0.03 17.69 18.49
CA LEU A 134 -0.70 16.43 18.56
C LEU A 134 0.26 15.31 18.15
N PRO A 135 0.21 14.16 18.85
CA PRO A 135 1.00 13.01 18.44
C PRO A 135 0.67 12.69 16.98
N PRO A 136 1.69 12.57 16.10
CA PRO A 136 1.49 12.22 14.72
C PRO A 136 0.77 10.90 14.67
#